data_AF-A0A9E5P4Z2-F1
#
_entry.id   AF-A0A9E5P4Z2-F1
#
_cell.length_a   1.000
_cell.length_b   1.000
_cell.length_c   1.000
_cell.angle_alpha   90.00
_cell.angle_beta   90.00
_cell.angle_gamma   90.00
#
_symmetry.space_group_name_H-M   'P 1'
#
loop_
_entity.id
_entity.type
_entity.pdbx_description
1 polymer ?
#
loop_
_entity_poly.entity_id
_entity_poly.type
_entity_poly.pdbx_seq_one_letter_code
_entity_poly.pdbx_strand_id
1 'polypeptide(L)' 'ASRGRVLRSGLWRYTRHPNYFGDAVVWWSFFVLALGTPGSLWTVFSPVLMTLLLLKISGAGLLERKLRRTRPEY' A
#
# COMPACT_ATOMS: atom_id res chain seq x y z
N ALA A 1 9.54 -0.91 -25.99
CA ALA A 1 8.16 -0.63 -26.41
C ALA A 1 7.12 -0.70 -25.25
N SER A 2 7.34 -0.02 -24.12
CA SER A 2 6.40 -0.01 -22.97
C SER A 2 6.30 1.35 -22.27
N ARG A 3 6.97 2.37 -22.80
CA ARG A 3 7.01 3.71 -22.21
C ARG A 3 5.66 4.38 -22.46
N GLY A 4 4.84 4.53 -21.42
CA GLY A 4 3.52 5.18 -21.49
C GLY A 4 2.31 4.29 -21.21
N ARG A 5 2.46 2.95 -21.26
CA ARG A 5 1.33 2.03 -21.03
C ARG A 5 1.08 1.81 -19.54
N VAL A 6 -0.19 1.85 -19.13
CA VAL A 6 -0.61 1.59 -17.74
C VAL A 6 -1.01 0.12 -17.62
N LEU A 7 -0.39 -0.60 -16.69
CA LEU A 7 -0.74 -1.99 -16.41
C LEU A 7 -2.12 -2.04 -15.74
N ARG A 8 -3.06 -2.77 -16.35
CA ARG A 8 -4.46 -2.91 -15.88
C ARG A 8 -4.85 -4.37 -15.59
N SER A 9 -3.93 -5.31 -15.77
CA SER A 9 -4.15 -6.75 -15.55
C SER A 9 -3.64 -7.22 -14.19
N GLY A 10 -4.13 -8.36 -13.71
CA GLY A 10 -3.74 -8.93 -12.42
C GLY A 10 -4.19 -8.08 -11.23
N LEU A 11 -3.35 -7.93 -10.21
CA LEU A 11 -3.64 -7.15 -9.01
C LEU A 11 -3.89 -5.66 -9.29
N TRP A 12 -3.29 -5.13 -10.37
CA TRP A 12 -3.45 -3.76 -10.84
C TRP A 12 -4.85 -3.45 -11.40
N ARG A 13 -5.70 -4.47 -11.57
CA ARG A 13 -7.13 -4.30 -11.87
C ARG A 13 -7.93 -3.81 -10.66
N TYR A 14 -7.52 -4.21 -9.45
CA TYR A 14 -8.27 -3.93 -8.22
C TYR A 14 -7.77 -2.69 -7.49
N THR A 15 -6.47 -2.38 -7.59
CA THR A 15 -5.87 -1.20 -6.98
C THR A 15 -4.69 -0.70 -7.82
N ARG A 16 -4.48 0.63 -7.84
CA ARG A 16 -3.31 1.24 -8.50
C ARG A 16 -1.99 0.96 -7.76
N HIS A 17 -2.09 0.59 -6.48
CA HIS A 17 -0.95 0.31 -5.62
C HIS A 17 -1.13 -1.06 -4.93
N PRO A 18 -1.08 -2.19 -5.67
CA PRO A 18 -1.23 -3.51 -5.08
C PRO A 18 -0.13 -3.85 -4.07
N ASN A 19 1.03 -3.20 -4.20
CA ASN A 19 2.12 -3.32 -3.23
C ASN A 19 1.72 -2.84 -1.83
N TYR A 20 0.91 -1.77 -1.71
CA TYR A 20 0.48 -1.27 -0.39
C TYR A 20 -0.43 -2.26 0.33
N PHE A 21 -1.23 -3.03 -0.42
CA PHE A 21 -2.02 -4.11 0.14
C PHE A 21 -1.10 -5.21 0.69
N GLY A 22 -0.09 -5.62 -0.08
CA GLY A 22 0.92 -6.58 0.37
C GLY A 22 1.65 -6.11 1.64
N ASP A 23 2.11 -4.86 1.64
CA ASP A 23 2.78 -4.28 2.81
C ASP A 23 1.86 -4.27 4.04
N ALA A 24 0.61 -3.83 3.89
CA ALA A 24 -0.36 -3.87 4.99
C ALA A 24 -0.54 -5.30 5.53
N VAL A 25 -0.73 -6.29 4.65
CA VAL A 25 -0.88 -7.70 5.05
C VAL A 25 0.34 -8.20 5.83
N VAL A 26 1.56 -7.86 5.41
CA VAL A 26 2.80 -8.25 6.12
C VAL A 26 2.84 -7.66 7.52
N TRP A 27 2.56 -6.36 7.67
CA TRP A 27 2.57 -5.70 8.98
C TRP A 27 1.48 -6.24 9.91
N TRP A 28 0.28 -6.50 9.39
CA TRP A 28 -0.79 -7.13 10.15
C TRP A 28 -0.45 -8.58 10.53
N SER A 29 0.28 -9.31 9.68
CA SER A 29 0.77 -10.66 10.00
C SER A 29 1.74 -10.64 11.19
N PHE A 30 2.67 -9.68 11.24
CA PHE A 30 3.57 -9.54 12.39
C PHE A 30 2.82 -9.23 13.69
N PHE A 31 1.76 -8.42 13.62
CA PHE A 31 0.90 -8.17 14.77
C PHE A 31 0.20 -9.45 15.24
N VAL A 32 -0.38 -10.23 14.33
CA VAL A 32 -1.01 -11.51 14.67
C VAL A 32 -0.02 -12.49 15.30
N LEU A 33 1.22 -12.56 14.79
CA LEU A 33 2.28 -13.38 15.39
C LEU A 33 2.65 -12.89 16.80
N ALA A 34 2.66 -11.58 17.02
CA ALA A 34 2.96 -10.99 18.33
C ALA A 34 1.87 -11.25 19.39
N LEU A 35 0.61 -11.50 18.99
CA LEU A 35 -0.49 -11.79 19.92
C LEU A 35 -0.26 -13.03 20.80
N GLY A 36 0.67 -13.92 20.43
CA GLY A 36 1.07 -15.05 21.26
C GLY A 36 1.82 -14.67 22.55
N THR A 37 2.27 -13.42 22.69
CA THR A 37 3.05 -12.94 23.83
C THR A 37 2.18 -12.14 24.81
N PRO A 38 2.19 -12.42 26.13
CA PRO A 38 1.46 -11.62 27.11
C PRO A 38 1.85 -10.13 27.06
N GLY A 39 0.85 -9.25 27.01
CA GLY A 39 1.04 -7.79 26.97
C GLY A 39 1.34 -7.21 25.58
N SER A 40 1.33 -8.01 24.52
CA SER A 40 1.67 -7.57 23.16
C SER A 40 0.58 -6.77 22.45
N LEU A 41 -0.59 -6.54 23.05
CA LEU A 41 -1.69 -5.77 22.44
C LEU A 41 -1.25 -4.37 21.97
N TRP A 42 -0.29 -3.76 22.65
CA TRP A 42 0.29 -2.46 22.26
C TRP A 42 1.02 -2.49 20.91
N THR A 43 1.43 -3.66 20.43
CA THR A 43 2.09 -3.82 19.12
C THR A 43 1.17 -3.51 17.94
N VAL A 44 -0.16 -3.42 18.16
CA VAL A 44 -1.14 -2.97 17.15
C VAL A 44 -0.84 -1.58 16.61
N PHE A 45 -0.12 -0.76 17.39
CA PHE A 45 0.32 0.57 16.95
C PHE A 45 1.20 0.48 15.69
N SER A 46 2.00 -0.58 15.56
CA SER A 46 2.90 -0.78 14.43
C SER A 46 2.18 -0.95 13.08
N PRO A 47 1.28 -1.94 12.87
CA PRO A 47 0.55 -2.08 11.61
C PRO A 47 -0.39 -0.90 11.34
N VAL A 48 -0.99 -0.29 12.38
CA VAL A 48 -1.85 0.89 12.22
C VAL A 48 -1.05 2.08 11.71
N LEU A 49 0.08 2.38 12.36
CA LEU A 49 0.96 3.47 11.92
C LEU A 49 1.43 3.23 10.49
N MET A 50 1.88 2.03 10.16
CA MET A 50 2.39 1.76 8.82
C MET A 50 1.31 1.82 7.75
N THR A 51 0.09 1.34 8.05
CA THR A 51 -1.07 1.49 7.17
C THR A 51 -1.38 2.98 6.92
N LEU A 52 -1.30 3.82 7.96
CA LEU A 52 -1.50 5.27 7.82
C LEU A 52 -0.40 5.94 6.99
N LEU A 53 0.87 5.58 7.19
CA LEU A 53 1.98 6.10 6.40
C LEU A 53 1.83 5.73 4.91
N LEU A 54 1.45 4.48 4.63
CA LEU A 54 1.22 4.01 3.26
C LEU A 54 0.07 4.75 2.58
N LEU A 55 -1.05 4.97 3.29
CA LEU A 55 -2.22 5.65 2.73
C LEU A 55 -2.04 7.16 2.60
N LYS A 56 -1.43 7.82 3.59
CA LYS A 56 -1.39 9.29 3.68
C LYS A 56 -0.08 9.93 3.24
N ILE A 57 1.07 9.26 3.43
CA ILE A 57 2.39 9.88 3.29
C ILE A 57 3.17 9.34 2.08
N SER A 58 2.82 8.16 1.56
CA SER A 58 3.58 7.46 0.49
C SER A 58 3.60 8.17 -0.87
N GLY A 59 3.09 9.40 -0.98
CA GLY A 59 3.23 10.20 -2.20
C GLY A 59 2.45 9.67 -3.40
N ALA A 60 1.60 8.65 -3.21
CA ALA A 60 0.67 8.15 -4.20
C ALA A 60 -0.12 9.31 -4.82
N GLY A 61 -0.71 10.20 -4.01
CA GLY A 61 -1.44 11.36 -4.54
C GLY A 61 -0.60 12.34 -5.37
N LEU A 62 0.69 12.50 -5.10
CA LEU A 62 1.60 13.40 -5.85
C LEU A 62 2.04 12.75 -7.17
N LEU A 63 2.34 11.44 -7.12
CA LEU A 63 2.65 10.61 -8.28
C LEU A 63 1.43 10.48 -9.20
N GLU A 64 0.25 10.27 -8.62
CA GLU A 64 -1.04 10.13 -9.31
C GLU A 64 -1.46 11.44 -9.98
N ARG A 65 -1.27 12.60 -9.33
CA ARG A 65 -1.46 13.92 -9.96
C ARG A 65 -0.53 14.14 -11.15
N LYS A 66 0.74 13.72 -11.06
CA LYS A 66 1.70 13.83 -12.16
C LYS A 66 1.36 12.88 -13.31
N LEU A 67 0.93 11.65 -12.99
CA LEU A 67 0.54 10.64 -13.97
C LEU A 67 -0.76 10.98 -14.70
N ARG A 68 -1.79 11.47 -14.00
CA ARG A 68 -3.02 12.00 -14.63
C ARG A 68 -2.73 13.11 -15.64
N ARG A 69 -1.73 13.94 -15.37
CA ARG A 69 -1.38 15.07 -16.26
C ARG A 69 -0.54 14.66 -17.47
N THR A 70 0.18 13.54 -17.39
CA THR A 70 1.13 13.11 -18.43
C THR A 70 0.69 11.88 -19.20
N ARG A 71 -0.31 11.13 -18.72
CA ARG A 71 -0.84 9.94 -19.38
C ARG A 71 -2.37 10.01 -19.46
N PRO A 72 -2.95 10.21 -20.65
CA PRO A 72 -4.40 10.34 -20.82
C PRO A 72 -5.17 9.04 -20.49
N GLU A 73 -4.48 7.90 -20.44
CA GLU A 73 -5.06 6.60 -20.06
C GLU A 73 -5.01 6.30 -18.55
N TYR A 74 -4.55 7.23 -17.69
CA TYR A 74 -4.46 7.00 -16.24
C TYR A 74 -5.79 7.25 -15.52
#